data_AF-A0A1V6E8B4-F1
#
_entry.id   AF-A0A1V6E8B4-F1
#
_cell.length_a   1.000
_cell.length_b   1.000
_cell.length_c   1.000
_cell.angle_alpha   90.00
_cell.angle_beta   90.00
_cell.angle_gamma   90.00
#
_symmetry.space_group_name_H-M   'P 1'
#
loop_
_entity.id
_entity.type
_entity.pdbx_description
1 polymer ?
#
loop_
_entity_poly.entity_id
_entity_poly.type
_entity_poly.pdbx_seq_one_letter_code
_entity_poly.pdbx_strand_id
1 'polypeptide(L)'
;MEAKVVGTDPDTDIAVLKLEPGGALSSVKLGKSSALESGQMVLAMGSPHGLARSVSLGIVSVTNRYLGDSTGAVGQYNNWIQTDAAINRGNSGGPLVNLEGEVVGINTLTLMGAENLGFAIPMDSAREVIDAIIKDGRVRRSSLGLRLQEMKAKTDNPSLQGVVIADVVPLSSGQEADIRPGDVLTAVNGKPVNARFEEDLSSVRKTIADLPVGEKTVLTLLRGDEQLEVAAVTEEQFSSKGMQAEFLEWGFTVAELTPELARRAQLAGKTGVLVSGCLPGAVASVSGLTPGDIILELDKTAIVSLSQFSQLYAACVEQKKDLVMLFVQRGALTRYVLINSKGISETTIDKEILEHAE
;
A
#
# COMPACT_ATOMS: atom_id res chain seq x y z
N MET A 1 13.52 -21.96 4.05
CA MET A 1 14.17 -21.29 2.91
C MET A 1 14.06 -19.81 3.16
N GLU A 2 15.17 -19.09 3.13
CA GLU A 2 15.16 -17.64 3.29
C GLU A 2 14.71 -16.97 1.99
N ALA A 3 14.03 -15.83 2.12
CA ALA A 3 13.56 -15.00 1.02
C ALA A 3 14.16 -13.60 1.15
N LYS A 4 14.54 -12.99 0.03
CA LYS A 4 15.01 -11.60 -0.02
C LYS A 4 13.95 -10.73 -0.67
N VAL A 5 13.66 -9.58 -0.11
CA VAL A 5 12.76 -8.60 -0.73
C VAL A 5 13.45 -8.01 -1.96
N VAL A 6 12.77 -8.08 -3.12
CA VAL A 6 13.20 -7.41 -4.37
C VAL A 6 12.66 -5.99 -4.39
N GLY A 7 11.40 -5.81 -4.00
CA GLY A 7 10.77 -4.50 -3.84
C GLY A 7 9.32 -4.64 -3.40
N THR A 8 8.72 -3.52 -3.00
CA THR A 8 7.35 -3.44 -2.50
C THR A 8 6.64 -2.24 -3.12
N ASP A 9 5.33 -2.35 -3.24
CA ASP A 9 4.43 -1.29 -3.67
C ASP A 9 3.26 -1.14 -2.69
N PRO A 10 3.40 -0.27 -1.67
CA PRO A 10 2.41 -0.08 -0.63
C PRO A 10 1.08 0.52 -1.11
N ASP A 11 1.02 1.12 -2.30
CA ASP A 11 -0.21 1.73 -2.81
C ASP A 11 -1.12 0.71 -3.53
N THR A 12 -0.57 -0.46 -3.90
CA THR A 12 -1.33 -1.59 -4.48
C THR A 12 -1.24 -2.86 -3.65
N ASP A 13 -0.53 -2.84 -2.51
CA ASP A 13 -0.33 -3.97 -1.59
C ASP A 13 0.33 -5.20 -2.25
N ILE A 14 1.39 -4.94 -3.03
CA ILE A 14 2.16 -5.99 -3.71
C ILE A 14 3.62 -5.95 -3.25
N ALA A 15 4.20 -7.13 -3.02
CA ALA A 15 5.62 -7.31 -2.76
C ALA A 15 6.17 -8.42 -3.66
N VAL A 16 7.40 -8.25 -4.12
CA VAL A 16 8.13 -9.29 -4.87
C VAL A 16 9.29 -9.78 -4.02
N LEU A 17 9.33 -11.09 -3.80
CA LEU A 17 10.37 -11.77 -3.05
C LEU A 17 11.18 -12.68 -3.97
N LYS A 18 12.50 -12.68 -3.78
CA LYS A 18 13.43 -13.59 -4.44
C LYS A 18 13.79 -14.73 -3.51
N LEU A 19 13.61 -15.95 -4.01
CA LEU A 19 14.02 -17.18 -3.35
C LEU A 19 15.28 -17.69 -4.03
N GLU A 20 16.19 -18.30 -3.26
CA GLU A 20 17.35 -19.03 -3.82
C GLU A 20 17.23 -20.52 -3.45
N PRO A 21 16.37 -21.27 -4.18
CA PRO A 21 16.19 -22.69 -3.93
C PRO A 21 17.41 -23.48 -4.42
N GLY A 22 17.73 -24.58 -3.75
CA GLY A 22 18.77 -25.52 -4.21
C GLY A 22 18.38 -26.37 -5.43
N GLY A 23 17.26 -26.05 -6.10
CA GLY A 23 16.70 -26.80 -7.22
C GLY A 23 15.53 -26.06 -7.86
N ALA A 24 14.96 -26.63 -8.93
CA ALA A 24 13.82 -26.04 -9.63
C ALA A 24 12.55 -26.04 -8.75
N LEU A 25 11.81 -24.93 -8.78
CA LEU A 25 10.50 -24.81 -8.14
C LEU A 25 9.40 -24.95 -9.19
N SER A 26 8.28 -25.56 -8.80
CA SER A 26 7.04 -25.49 -9.59
C SER A 26 6.50 -24.07 -9.56
N SER A 27 6.05 -23.58 -10.71
CA SER A 27 5.39 -22.28 -10.84
C SER A 27 3.94 -22.45 -11.30
N VAL A 28 3.15 -21.41 -11.04
CA VAL A 28 1.77 -21.28 -11.50
C VAL A 28 1.72 -20.50 -12.81
N LYS A 29 0.67 -20.73 -13.60
CA LYS A 29 0.38 -19.90 -14.77
C LYS A 29 -0.43 -18.67 -14.33
N LEU A 30 -0.05 -17.49 -14.81
CA LEU A 30 -0.84 -16.27 -14.57
C LEU A 30 -1.95 -16.16 -15.63
N GLY A 31 -3.17 -15.96 -15.18
CA GLY A 31 -4.36 -15.74 -16.00
C GLY A 31 -4.64 -14.26 -16.23
N LYS A 32 -5.79 -13.96 -16.84
CA LYS A 32 -6.28 -12.59 -17.05
C LYS A 32 -7.50 -12.33 -16.17
N SER A 33 -7.38 -11.41 -15.22
CA SER A 33 -8.52 -10.96 -14.40
C SER A 33 -9.60 -10.25 -15.22
N SER A 34 -9.20 -9.57 -16.30
CA SER A 34 -10.10 -8.89 -17.24
C SER A 34 -11.04 -9.82 -18.00
N ALA A 35 -10.76 -11.12 -18.01
CA ALA A 35 -11.62 -12.14 -18.61
C ALA A 35 -12.58 -12.78 -17.60
N LEU A 36 -12.54 -12.39 -16.32
CA LEU A 36 -13.46 -12.91 -15.32
C LEU A 36 -14.87 -12.36 -15.52
N GLU A 37 -15.86 -13.20 -15.22
CA GLU A 37 -17.27 -12.82 -15.19
C GLU A 37 -17.87 -13.11 -13.80
N SER A 38 -18.83 -12.30 -13.38
CA SER A 38 -19.60 -12.58 -12.17
C SER A 38 -20.32 -13.93 -12.29
N GLY A 39 -20.22 -14.76 -11.26
CA GLY A 39 -20.73 -16.13 -11.23
C GLY A 39 -19.70 -17.20 -11.62
N GLN A 40 -18.54 -16.82 -12.17
CA GLN A 40 -17.49 -17.76 -12.50
C GLN A 40 -16.89 -18.39 -11.24
N MET A 41 -16.73 -19.71 -11.23
CA MET A 41 -16.12 -20.43 -10.11
C MET A 41 -14.63 -20.12 -9.98
N VAL A 42 -14.19 -19.92 -8.74
CA VAL A 42 -12.80 -19.67 -8.36
C VAL A 42 -12.43 -20.42 -7.10
N LEU A 43 -11.16 -20.77 -6.97
CA LEU A 43 -10.59 -21.37 -5.77
C LEU A 43 -9.65 -20.37 -5.11
N ALA A 44 -9.79 -20.18 -3.80
CA ALA A 44 -8.84 -19.43 -3.01
C ALA A 44 -7.93 -20.40 -2.24
N MET A 45 -6.62 -20.16 -2.30
CA MET A 45 -5.62 -21.01 -1.64
C MET A 45 -4.76 -20.20 -0.68
N GLY A 46 -4.36 -20.82 0.43
CA GLY A 46 -3.53 -20.16 1.44
C GLY A 46 -3.18 -21.06 2.62
N SER A 47 -2.70 -20.43 3.70
CA SER A 47 -2.40 -21.10 4.98
C SER A 47 -3.14 -20.38 6.12
N PRO A 48 -4.50 -20.43 6.13
CA PRO A 48 -5.29 -19.70 7.11
C PRO A 48 -4.97 -20.16 8.53
N HIS A 49 -4.69 -19.23 9.45
CA HIS A 49 -4.30 -19.50 10.83
C HIS A 49 -3.09 -20.45 11.00
N GLY A 50 -2.21 -20.54 9.99
CA GLY A 50 -1.07 -21.46 10.01
C GLY A 50 -1.42 -22.92 9.69
N LEU A 51 -2.69 -23.21 9.39
CA LEU A 51 -3.12 -24.49 8.82
C LEU A 51 -2.69 -24.51 7.36
N ALA A 52 -1.51 -25.09 7.10
CA ALA A 52 -0.93 -25.08 5.77
C ALA A 52 -1.84 -25.76 4.73
N ARG A 53 -1.86 -25.20 3.52
CA ARG A 53 -2.47 -25.81 2.30
C ARG A 53 -3.99 -25.95 2.35
N SER A 54 -4.69 -24.89 2.74
CA SER A 54 -6.15 -24.84 2.62
C SER A 54 -6.58 -24.38 1.23
N VAL A 55 -7.70 -24.94 0.75
CA VAL A 55 -8.37 -24.53 -0.48
C VAL A 55 -9.85 -24.31 -0.17
N SER A 56 -10.42 -23.19 -0.63
CA SER A 56 -11.84 -22.91 -0.56
C SER A 56 -12.39 -22.65 -1.97
N LEU A 57 -13.60 -23.14 -2.24
CA LEU A 57 -14.33 -22.90 -3.49
C LEU A 57 -15.35 -21.78 -3.28
N GLY A 58 -15.46 -20.90 -4.28
CA GLY A 58 -16.52 -19.92 -4.39
C GLY A 58 -16.70 -19.47 -5.83
N ILE A 59 -17.34 -18.33 -6.01
CA ILE A 59 -17.54 -17.64 -7.27
C ILE A 59 -16.96 -16.23 -7.21
N VAL A 60 -16.74 -15.64 -8.38
CA VAL A 60 -16.56 -14.19 -8.51
C VAL A 60 -17.92 -13.53 -8.29
N SER A 61 -18.07 -12.77 -7.21
CA SER A 61 -19.28 -12.00 -6.96
C SER A 61 -19.28 -10.73 -7.80
N VAL A 62 -18.16 -9.99 -7.82
CA VAL A 62 -17.96 -8.75 -8.58
C VAL A 62 -16.53 -8.67 -9.07
N THR A 63 -16.33 -8.29 -10.33
CA THR A 63 -15.00 -8.23 -10.96
C THR A 63 -14.27 -6.90 -10.74
N ASN A 64 -15.01 -5.83 -10.39
CA ASN A 64 -14.51 -4.46 -10.31
C ASN A 64 -15.08 -3.71 -9.09
N ARG A 65 -14.91 -4.27 -7.89
CA ARG A 65 -15.43 -3.69 -6.65
C ARG A 65 -14.57 -2.52 -6.19
N TYR A 66 -15.18 -1.35 -6.03
CA TYR A 66 -14.59 -0.25 -5.29
C TYR A 66 -14.86 -0.40 -3.79
N LEU A 67 -13.83 -0.18 -2.97
CA LEU A 67 -13.92 -0.28 -1.49
C LEU A 67 -13.73 1.06 -0.78
N GLY A 68 -13.43 2.13 -1.51
CA GLY A 68 -13.16 3.46 -0.96
C GLY A 68 -12.01 3.50 0.06
N ASP A 69 -11.71 4.70 0.55
CA ASP A 69 -10.67 4.91 1.57
C ASP A 69 -11.13 4.46 2.98
N SER A 70 -12.44 4.31 3.20
CA SER A 70 -13.06 4.05 4.51
C SER A 70 -12.87 2.62 5.03
N THR A 71 -12.48 1.69 4.17
CA THR A 71 -12.26 0.28 4.54
C THR A 71 -10.84 -0.02 5.00
N GLY A 72 -9.94 0.99 4.98
CA GLY A 72 -8.50 0.77 5.16
C GLY A 72 -7.87 -0.03 4.02
N ALA A 73 -8.63 -0.34 2.96
CA ALA A 73 -8.19 -1.08 1.80
C ALA A 73 -7.14 -0.30 1.02
N VAL A 74 -6.14 -1.01 0.53
CA VAL A 74 -5.05 -0.48 -0.27
C VAL A 74 -5.42 -0.58 -1.75
N GLY A 75 -5.68 0.53 -2.45
CA GLY A 75 -6.04 0.40 -3.87
C GLY A 75 -6.48 1.70 -4.52
N GLN A 76 -5.64 2.73 -4.47
CA GLN A 76 -5.96 4.01 -5.14
C GLN A 76 -5.94 3.89 -6.67
N TYR A 77 -5.36 2.82 -7.20
CA TYR A 77 -5.11 2.63 -8.62
C TYR A 77 -5.79 1.38 -9.19
N ASN A 78 -6.46 0.58 -8.36
CA ASN A 78 -7.16 -0.61 -8.80
C ASN A 78 -8.42 -0.84 -7.97
N ASN A 79 -9.43 -1.40 -8.63
CA ASN A 79 -10.57 -1.99 -7.95
C ASN A 79 -10.26 -3.46 -7.64
N TRP A 80 -11.17 -4.11 -6.92
CA TRP A 80 -10.98 -5.43 -6.34
C TRP A 80 -11.84 -6.47 -7.04
N ILE A 81 -11.34 -7.71 -7.10
CA ILE A 81 -12.21 -8.87 -7.33
C ILE A 81 -12.86 -9.20 -6.00
N GLN A 82 -14.18 -9.24 -5.94
CA GLN A 82 -14.93 -9.75 -4.81
C GLN A 82 -15.29 -11.22 -5.06
N THR A 83 -15.13 -12.06 -4.04
CA THR A 83 -15.51 -13.48 -4.05
C THR A 83 -16.19 -13.88 -2.75
N ASP A 84 -17.06 -14.89 -2.83
CA ASP A 84 -17.64 -15.57 -1.67
C ASP A 84 -16.82 -16.77 -1.21
N ALA A 85 -15.71 -17.11 -1.89
CA ALA A 85 -14.75 -18.10 -1.42
C ALA A 85 -14.22 -17.67 -0.04
N ALA A 86 -14.07 -18.64 0.87
CA ALA A 86 -13.65 -18.33 2.24
C ALA A 86 -12.23 -17.74 2.27
N ILE A 87 -12.13 -16.43 2.61
CA ILE A 87 -10.88 -15.69 2.83
C ILE A 87 -10.73 -15.34 4.30
N ASN A 88 -9.71 -15.91 4.95
CA ASN A 88 -9.39 -15.68 6.37
C ASN A 88 -7.94 -15.21 6.54
N ARG A 89 -7.57 -14.75 7.75
CA ARG A 89 -6.17 -14.40 8.07
C ARG A 89 -5.26 -15.59 7.76
N GLY A 90 -4.20 -15.35 6.98
CA GLY A 90 -3.29 -16.38 6.48
C GLY A 90 -3.56 -16.80 5.02
N ASN A 91 -4.64 -16.32 4.40
CA ASN A 91 -4.82 -16.39 2.94
C ASN A 91 -4.18 -15.21 2.20
N SER A 92 -3.89 -14.10 2.90
CA SER A 92 -3.27 -12.91 2.29
C SER A 92 -1.96 -13.25 1.58
N GLY A 93 -1.82 -12.82 0.33
CA GLY A 93 -0.71 -13.16 -0.57
C GLY A 93 -0.87 -14.49 -1.31
N GLY A 94 -1.84 -15.33 -0.95
CA GLY A 94 -2.18 -16.56 -1.65
C GLY A 94 -2.96 -16.33 -2.95
N PRO A 95 -2.99 -17.29 -3.88
CA PRO A 95 -3.64 -17.10 -5.17
C PRO A 95 -5.16 -17.28 -5.10
N LEU A 96 -5.87 -16.48 -5.90
CA LEU A 96 -7.21 -16.77 -6.38
C LEU A 96 -7.07 -17.35 -7.79
N VAL A 97 -7.57 -18.57 -8.02
CA VAL A 97 -7.38 -19.29 -9.29
C VAL A 97 -8.71 -19.65 -9.96
N ASN A 98 -8.72 -19.65 -11.29
CA ASN A 98 -9.84 -20.20 -12.07
C ASN A 98 -9.77 -21.74 -12.15
N LEU A 99 -10.76 -22.38 -12.78
CA LEU A 99 -10.82 -23.84 -12.89
C LEU A 99 -9.77 -24.42 -13.86
N GLU A 100 -9.17 -23.58 -14.69
CA GLU A 100 -8.03 -23.92 -15.54
C GLU A 100 -6.69 -23.94 -14.77
N GLY A 101 -6.71 -23.57 -13.48
CA GLY A 101 -5.52 -23.51 -12.63
C GLY A 101 -4.64 -22.27 -12.87
N GLU A 102 -5.18 -21.24 -13.50
CA GLU A 102 -4.50 -19.96 -13.72
C GLU A 102 -4.80 -18.99 -12.58
N VAL A 103 -3.79 -18.26 -12.13
CA VAL A 103 -3.95 -17.23 -11.09
C VAL A 103 -4.62 -16.00 -11.71
N VAL A 104 -5.82 -15.68 -11.22
CA VAL A 104 -6.62 -14.54 -11.68
C VAL A 104 -6.66 -13.40 -10.66
N GLY A 105 -6.20 -13.63 -9.44
CA GLY A 105 -5.99 -12.58 -8.45
C GLY A 105 -5.11 -13.02 -7.29
N ILE A 106 -4.79 -12.08 -6.41
CA ILE A 106 -4.03 -12.31 -5.17
C ILE A 106 -4.97 -12.00 -4.00
N ASN A 107 -5.23 -12.98 -3.15
CA ASN A 107 -6.09 -12.81 -1.98
C ASN A 107 -5.46 -11.80 -1.02
N THR A 108 -6.23 -10.82 -0.54
CA THR A 108 -5.67 -9.73 0.27
C THR A 108 -6.49 -9.45 1.50
N LEU A 109 -7.78 -9.19 1.33
CA LEU A 109 -8.65 -8.63 2.37
C LEU A 109 -9.91 -9.48 2.55
N THR A 110 -10.49 -9.36 3.74
CA THR A 110 -11.83 -9.82 4.08
C THR A 110 -12.51 -8.73 4.90
N LEU A 111 -13.82 -8.53 4.72
CA LEU A 111 -14.55 -7.55 5.51
C LEU A 111 -14.90 -8.15 6.88
N MET A 112 -14.26 -7.67 7.94
CA MET A 112 -14.51 -8.16 9.30
C MET A 112 -15.99 -7.96 9.68
N GLY A 113 -16.61 -9.03 10.21
CA GLY A 113 -18.03 -9.00 10.61
C GLY A 113 -19.03 -9.26 9.47
N ALA A 114 -18.55 -9.54 8.26
CA ALA A 114 -19.37 -10.03 7.16
C ALA A 114 -18.90 -11.42 6.71
N GLU A 115 -19.84 -12.34 6.53
CA GLU A 115 -19.54 -13.65 5.97
C GLU A 115 -19.44 -13.56 4.44
N ASN A 116 -18.53 -14.34 3.85
CA ASN A 116 -18.41 -14.51 2.41
C ASN A 116 -18.16 -13.22 1.61
N LEU A 117 -17.40 -12.27 2.19
CA LEU A 117 -16.90 -11.07 1.51
C LEU A 117 -15.36 -11.07 1.50
N GLY A 118 -14.80 -11.84 0.58
CA GLY A 118 -13.36 -11.86 0.28
C GLY A 118 -13.01 -10.92 -0.87
N PHE A 119 -11.82 -10.33 -0.81
CA PHE A 119 -11.30 -9.45 -1.85
C PHE A 119 -9.89 -9.85 -2.29
N ALA A 120 -9.68 -9.80 -3.61
CA ALA A 120 -8.40 -10.08 -4.23
C ALA A 120 -7.98 -8.94 -5.17
N ILE A 121 -6.68 -8.67 -5.22
CA ILE A 121 -6.09 -7.76 -6.21
C ILE A 121 -6.15 -8.46 -7.58
N PRO A 122 -6.69 -7.81 -8.63
CA PRO A 122 -6.73 -8.38 -9.97
C PRO A 122 -5.34 -8.70 -10.51
N MET A 123 -5.16 -9.88 -11.12
CA MET A 123 -3.85 -10.29 -11.62
C MET A 123 -3.31 -9.37 -12.73
N ASP A 124 -4.18 -8.77 -13.56
CA ASP A 124 -3.71 -7.82 -14.58
C ASP A 124 -3.04 -6.59 -13.95
N SER A 125 -3.61 -6.04 -12.87
CA SER A 125 -3.02 -4.92 -12.11
C SER A 125 -1.74 -5.34 -11.39
N ALA A 126 -1.77 -6.48 -10.70
CA ALA A 126 -0.61 -6.97 -9.97
C ALA A 126 0.57 -7.34 -10.89
N ARG A 127 0.31 -7.83 -12.12
CA ARG A 127 1.37 -8.12 -13.11
C ARG A 127 2.14 -6.86 -13.47
N GLU A 128 1.47 -5.74 -13.73
CA GLU A 128 2.14 -4.47 -14.05
C GLU A 128 3.09 -4.02 -12.92
N VAL A 129 2.64 -4.17 -11.67
CA VAL A 129 3.43 -3.86 -10.48
C VAL A 129 4.62 -4.81 -10.32
N ILE A 130 4.39 -6.12 -10.48
CA ILE A 130 5.44 -7.15 -10.41
C ILE A 130 6.52 -6.88 -11.45
N ASP A 131 6.13 -6.63 -12.70
CA ASP A 131 7.06 -6.38 -13.81
C ASP A 131 7.91 -5.13 -13.54
N ALA A 132 7.30 -4.05 -13.04
CA ALA A 132 8.01 -2.83 -12.65
C ALA A 132 8.99 -3.07 -11.50
N ILE A 133 8.59 -3.80 -10.45
CA ILE A 133 9.48 -4.12 -9.32
C ILE A 133 10.65 -5.01 -9.77
N ILE A 134 10.40 -6.02 -10.62
CA ILE A 134 11.47 -6.90 -11.12
C ILE A 134 12.48 -6.11 -11.96
N LYS A 135 11.99 -5.20 -12.80
CA LYS A 135 12.83 -4.43 -13.73
C LYS A 135 13.60 -3.31 -13.03
N ASP A 136 12.90 -2.50 -12.23
CA ASP A 136 13.40 -1.22 -11.73
C ASP A 136 13.57 -1.20 -10.20
N GLY A 137 13.24 -2.30 -9.50
CA GLY A 137 13.31 -2.43 -8.04
C GLY A 137 12.17 -1.73 -7.29
N ARG A 138 11.37 -0.91 -7.97
CA ARG A 138 10.23 -0.16 -7.40
C ARG A 138 9.26 0.27 -8.48
N VAL A 139 8.01 0.55 -8.10
CA VAL A 139 7.04 1.21 -8.97
C VAL A 139 7.22 2.72 -8.89
N ARG A 140 7.28 3.38 -10.05
CA ARG A 140 7.29 4.85 -10.15
C ARG A 140 5.93 5.32 -10.65
N ARG A 141 5.39 6.35 -10.00
CA ARG A 141 4.11 6.96 -10.38
C ARG A 141 4.27 8.44 -10.57
N SER A 142 3.49 8.99 -11.48
CA SER A 142 3.36 10.42 -11.69
C SER A 142 2.25 11.02 -10.85
N SER A 143 2.43 12.27 -10.44
CA SER A 143 1.41 13.09 -9.81
C SER A 143 1.39 14.48 -10.41
N LEU A 144 0.21 15.08 -10.36
CA LEU A 144 -0.05 16.48 -10.69
C LEU A 144 -0.62 17.25 -9.48
N GLY A 145 -0.66 16.63 -8.30
CA GLY A 145 -1.24 17.22 -7.10
C GLY A 145 -2.76 17.42 -7.16
N LEU A 146 -3.47 16.66 -8.00
CA LEU A 146 -4.93 16.79 -8.16
C LEU A 146 -5.68 15.86 -7.22
N ARG A 147 -6.66 16.39 -6.49
CA ARG A 147 -7.66 15.57 -5.78
C ARG A 147 -8.91 15.49 -6.63
N LEU A 148 -9.31 14.28 -6.97
CA LEU A 148 -10.39 14.01 -7.89
C LEU A 148 -11.69 13.66 -7.15
N GLN A 149 -12.81 14.07 -7.73
CA GLN A 149 -14.16 13.72 -7.29
C GLN A 149 -15.02 13.35 -8.51
N GLU A 150 -15.94 12.43 -8.32
CA GLU A 150 -16.84 11.93 -9.34
C GLU A 150 -17.85 12.99 -9.83
N MET A 151 -18.26 12.88 -11.09
CA MET A 151 -19.18 13.84 -11.71
C MET A 151 -20.58 13.81 -11.08
N LYS A 152 -20.98 12.71 -10.45
CA LYS A 152 -22.29 12.60 -9.78
C LYS A 152 -22.43 13.60 -8.62
N ALA A 153 -21.36 13.95 -7.92
CA ALA A 153 -21.38 15.00 -6.89
C ALA A 153 -21.57 16.41 -7.46
N LYS A 154 -21.22 16.65 -8.73
CA LYS A 154 -21.34 17.95 -9.40
C LYS A 154 -22.65 18.12 -10.18
N THR A 155 -23.15 17.05 -10.81
CA THR A 155 -24.31 17.12 -11.71
C THR A 155 -25.03 15.79 -11.85
N ASP A 156 -26.36 15.82 -12.00
CA ASP A 156 -27.16 14.64 -12.33
C ASP A 156 -27.16 14.28 -13.82
N ASN A 157 -26.73 15.19 -14.70
CA ASN A 157 -26.75 14.97 -16.14
C ASN A 157 -25.67 13.95 -16.57
N PRO A 158 -26.05 12.76 -17.07
CA PRO A 158 -25.08 11.74 -17.50
C PRO A 158 -24.36 12.08 -18.81
N SER A 159 -24.82 13.08 -19.57
CA SER A 159 -24.17 13.49 -20.81
C SER A 159 -22.88 14.28 -20.57
N LEU A 160 -22.70 14.85 -19.38
CA LEU A 160 -21.49 15.56 -19.00
C LEU A 160 -20.44 14.56 -18.52
N GLN A 161 -19.38 14.42 -19.30
CA GLN A 161 -18.28 13.48 -19.07
C GLN A 161 -17.09 14.22 -18.46
N GLY A 162 -16.28 13.50 -17.69
CA GLY A 162 -15.06 14.02 -17.07
C GLY A 162 -14.89 13.55 -15.63
N VAL A 163 -13.99 14.19 -14.91
CA VAL A 163 -13.81 14.05 -13.46
C VAL A 163 -13.61 15.44 -12.86
N VAL A 164 -14.19 15.69 -11.69
CA VAL A 164 -14.08 16.98 -11.02
C VAL A 164 -12.73 17.07 -10.32
N ILE A 165 -12.05 18.20 -10.47
CA ILE A 165 -10.89 18.55 -9.66
C ILE A 165 -11.43 19.20 -8.38
N ALA A 166 -11.49 18.44 -7.30
CA ALA A 166 -12.03 18.90 -6.03
C ALA A 166 -11.07 19.83 -5.29
N ASP A 167 -9.77 19.57 -5.41
CA ASP A 167 -8.71 20.34 -4.75
C ASP A 167 -7.39 20.19 -5.51
N VAL A 168 -6.48 21.14 -5.32
CA VAL A 168 -5.15 21.15 -5.94
C VAL A 168 -4.12 21.38 -4.83
N VAL A 169 -3.20 20.43 -4.69
CA VAL A 169 -2.16 20.46 -3.67
C VAL A 169 -1.28 21.71 -3.88
N PRO A 170 -1.05 22.52 -2.83
CA PRO A 170 -0.14 23.67 -2.93
C PRO A 170 1.27 23.26 -3.34
N LEU A 171 1.91 24.08 -4.18
CA LEU A 171 3.25 23.88 -4.73
C LEU A 171 3.38 22.60 -5.59
N SER A 172 2.27 22.11 -6.15
CA SER A 172 2.30 21.02 -7.13
C SER A 172 2.32 21.57 -8.54
N SER A 173 2.79 20.76 -9.49
CA SER A 173 2.76 21.07 -10.91
C SER A 173 1.35 21.38 -11.45
N GLY A 174 0.29 20.81 -10.87
CA GLY A 174 -1.08 21.19 -11.22
C GLY A 174 -1.40 22.63 -10.83
N GLN A 175 -0.97 23.07 -9.64
CA GLN A 175 -1.13 24.46 -9.23
C GLN A 175 -0.29 25.41 -10.10
N GLU A 176 0.97 25.06 -10.38
CA GLU A 176 1.86 25.86 -11.23
C GLU A 176 1.30 26.01 -12.66
N ALA A 177 0.57 25.02 -13.14
CA ALA A 177 -0.11 25.04 -14.44
C ALA A 177 -1.47 25.78 -14.41
N ASP A 178 -1.80 26.49 -13.33
CA ASP A 178 -3.07 27.21 -13.13
C ASP A 178 -4.31 26.29 -13.18
N ILE A 179 -4.19 25.02 -12.77
CA ILE A 179 -5.35 24.15 -12.55
C ILE A 179 -6.02 24.55 -11.25
N ARG A 180 -7.35 24.61 -11.25
CA ARG A 180 -8.12 25.15 -10.13
C ARG A 180 -9.17 24.15 -9.62
N PRO A 181 -9.48 24.18 -8.31
CA PRO A 181 -10.66 23.51 -7.80
C PRO A 181 -11.92 23.94 -8.56
N GLY A 182 -12.76 22.98 -8.93
CA GLY A 182 -13.98 23.18 -9.70
C GLY A 182 -13.84 22.95 -11.21
N ASP A 183 -12.61 22.93 -11.74
CA ASP A 183 -12.32 22.49 -13.10
C ASP A 183 -12.77 21.03 -13.30
N VAL A 184 -13.20 20.66 -14.51
CA VAL A 184 -13.52 19.29 -14.88
C VAL A 184 -12.48 18.78 -15.87
N LEU A 185 -11.69 17.79 -15.48
CA LEU A 185 -10.75 17.12 -16.37
C LEU A 185 -11.51 16.18 -17.30
N THR A 186 -11.36 16.38 -18.61
CA THR A 186 -12.06 15.62 -19.66
C THR A 186 -11.12 14.76 -20.50
N ALA A 187 -9.84 15.10 -20.59
CA ALA A 187 -8.84 14.27 -21.26
C ALA A 187 -7.42 14.49 -20.71
N VAL A 188 -6.59 13.45 -20.83
CA VAL A 188 -5.15 13.46 -20.53
C VAL A 188 -4.40 13.01 -21.78
N ASN A 189 -3.52 13.86 -22.31
CA ASN A 189 -2.82 13.66 -23.58
C ASN A 189 -3.77 13.25 -24.73
N GLY A 190 -4.93 13.91 -24.80
CA GLY A 190 -5.98 13.64 -25.79
C GLY A 190 -6.79 12.36 -25.54
N LYS A 191 -6.44 11.53 -24.53
CA LYS A 191 -7.24 10.37 -24.14
C LYS A 191 -8.38 10.81 -23.21
N PRO A 192 -9.65 10.57 -23.56
CA PRO A 192 -10.77 10.92 -22.70
C PRO A 192 -10.67 10.23 -21.34
N VAL A 193 -11.04 10.96 -20.28
CA VAL A 193 -11.21 10.42 -18.94
C VAL A 193 -12.61 10.74 -18.45
N ASN A 194 -13.20 9.81 -17.70
CA ASN A 194 -14.51 10.00 -17.11
C ASN A 194 -14.60 9.23 -15.80
N ALA A 195 -15.09 9.88 -14.76
CA ALA A 195 -15.49 9.24 -13.52
C ALA A 195 -16.88 9.72 -13.14
N ARG A 196 -17.90 8.91 -13.46
CA ARG A 196 -19.28 9.26 -13.14
C ARG A 196 -19.56 9.00 -11.67
N PHE A 197 -19.12 7.86 -11.18
CA PHE A 197 -19.26 7.40 -9.80
C PHE A 197 -17.89 7.25 -9.13
N GLU A 198 -17.87 7.06 -7.81
CA GLU A 198 -16.62 6.94 -7.05
C GLU A 198 -15.77 5.75 -7.53
N GLU A 199 -16.41 4.64 -7.92
CA GLU A 199 -15.73 3.45 -8.42
C GLU A 199 -14.91 3.65 -9.70
N ASP A 200 -15.20 4.72 -10.44
CA ASP A 200 -14.49 5.07 -11.67
C ASP A 200 -13.19 5.83 -11.38
N LEU A 201 -13.05 6.44 -10.19
CA LEU A 201 -11.91 7.29 -9.83
C LEU A 201 -10.58 6.56 -9.90
N SER A 202 -10.55 5.28 -9.52
CA SER A 202 -9.33 4.45 -9.55
C SER A 202 -8.70 4.41 -10.95
N SER A 203 -9.52 4.36 -12.00
CA SER A 203 -9.06 4.30 -13.39
C SER A 203 -8.44 5.63 -13.84
N VAL A 204 -9.02 6.76 -13.42
CA VAL A 204 -8.51 8.10 -13.77
C VAL A 204 -7.25 8.41 -12.98
N ARG A 205 -7.20 8.04 -11.69
CA ARG A 205 -5.98 8.11 -10.87
C ARG A 205 -4.85 7.29 -11.48
N LYS A 206 -5.12 6.05 -11.90
CA LYS A 206 -4.16 5.20 -12.60
C LYS A 206 -3.66 5.84 -13.90
N THR A 207 -4.56 6.44 -14.69
CA THR A 207 -4.18 7.13 -15.94
C THR A 207 -3.15 8.24 -15.71
N ILE A 208 -3.30 9.01 -14.62
CA ILE A 208 -2.31 10.04 -14.23
C ILE A 208 -1.04 9.40 -13.67
N ALA A 209 -1.18 8.38 -12.82
CA ALA A 209 -0.06 7.69 -12.19
C ALA A 209 0.88 7.00 -13.20
N ASP A 210 0.33 6.47 -14.30
CA ASP A 210 1.07 5.75 -15.33
C ASP A 210 1.80 6.70 -16.32
N LEU A 211 1.64 8.02 -16.18
CA LEU A 211 2.37 8.99 -17.01
C LEU A 211 3.88 8.92 -16.74
N PRO A 212 4.74 9.19 -17.74
CA PRO A 212 6.18 9.27 -17.52
C PRO A 212 6.54 10.42 -16.58
N VAL A 213 7.26 10.11 -15.50
CA VAL A 213 7.70 11.10 -14.50
C VAL A 213 8.60 12.15 -15.13
N GLY A 214 8.37 13.42 -14.82
CA GLY A 214 9.16 14.56 -15.32
C GLY A 214 8.81 14.99 -16.74
N GLU A 215 7.82 14.37 -17.39
CA GLU A 215 7.40 14.76 -18.74
C GLU A 215 6.25 15.76 -18.74
N LYS A 216 6.16 16.52 -19.83
CA LYS A 216 5.06 17.45 -20.09
C LYS A 216 3.83 16.66 -20.54
N THR A 217 2.74 16.82 -19.81
CA THR A 217 1.42 16.26 -20.13
C THR A 217 0.43 17.38 -20.41
N VAL A 218 -0.44 17.17 -21.40
CA VAL A 218 -1.53 18.07 -21.76
C VAL A 218 -2.82 17.57 -21.13
N LEU A 219 -3.52 18.44 -20.41
CA LEU A 219 -4.80 18.19 -19.76
C LEU A 219 -5.86 19.04 -20.45
N THR A 220 -6.94 18.41 -20.86
CA THR A 220 -8.12 19.11 -21.39
C THR A 220 -9.10 19.31 -20.24
N LEU A 221 -9.36 20.56 -19.88
CA LEU A 221 -10.20 20.96 -18.76
C LEU A 221 -11.44 21.71 -19.25
N LEU A 222 -12.54 21.62 -18.49
CA LEU A 222 -13.66 22.55 -18.58
C LEU A 222 -13.67 23.42 -17.33
N ARG A 223 -13.57 24.74 -17.52
CA ARG A 223 -13.68 25.75 -16.46
C ARG A 223 -14.94 26.57 -16.70
N GLY A 224 -16.01 26.25 -15.98
CA GLY A 224 -17.34 26.71 -16.37
C GLY A 224 -17.74 26.08 -17.71
N ASP A 225 -18.01 26.92 -18.71
CA ASP A 225 -18.34 26.49 -20.08
C ASP A 225 -17.15 26.58 -21.05
N GLU A 226 -16.00 27.07 -20.59
CA GLU A 226 -14.80 27.22 -21.41
C GLU A 226 -13.94 25.95 -21.38
N GLN A 227 -13.55 25.47 -22.56
CA GLN A 227 -12.58 24.40 -22.71
C GLN A 227 -11.16 24.96 -22.76
N LEU A 228 -10.30 24.43 -21.89
CA LEU A 228 -8.90 24.84 -21.75
C LEU A 228 -7.98 23.64 -22.03
N GLU A 229 -6.85 23.89 -22.68
CA GLU A 229 -5.73 22.97 -22.71
C GLU A 229 -4.62 23.51 -21.82
N VAL A 230 -4.29 22.76 -20.78
CA VAL A 230 -3.28 23.12 -19.80
C VAL A 230 -2.15 22.11 -19.89
N ALA A 231 -0.92 22.60 -20.00
CA ALA A 231 0.24 21.73 -19.93
C ALA A 231 0.89 21.79 -18.55
N ALA A 232 1.11 20.63 -17.95
CA ALA A 232 1.77 20.48 -16.66
C ALA A 232 2.92 19.47 -16.78
N VAL A 233 3.96 19.64 -15.97
CA VAL A 233 5.06 18.66 -15.88
C VAL A 233 4.74 17.70 -14.75
N THR A 234 4.64 16.41 -15.03
CA THR A 234 4.37 15.41 -13.98
C THR A 234 5.52 15.32 -12.99
N GLU A 235 5.20 15.17 -11.72
CA GLU A 235 6.17 14.98 -10.63
C GLU A 235 6.18 13.52 -10.17
N GLU A 236 7.28 13.04 -9.59
CA GLU A 236 7.29 11.71 -8.99
C GLU A 236 6.37 11.71 -7.75
N GLN A 237 5.35 10.86 -7.77
CA GLN A 237 4.54 10.60 -6.61
C GLN A 237 5.28 9.68 -5.65
N PHE A 238 5.63 10.21 -4.49
CA PHE A 238 6.04 9.38 -3.36
C PHE A 238 4.81 8.72 -2.75
N SER A 239 4.91 7.45 -2.37
CA SER A 239 3.80 6.71 -1.76
C SER A 239 3.24 7.48 -0.56
N SER A 240 1.93 7.48 -0.43
CA SER A 240 1.25 8.06 0.74
C SER A 240 1.53 7.29 2.04
N LYS A 241 2.01 6.04 1.93
CA LYS A 241 2.28 5.13 3.04
C LYS A 241 3.78 4.91 3.30
N GLY A 242 4.65 5.23 2.34
CA GLY A 242 6.09 4.98 2.42
C GLY A 242 6.44 3.48 2.36
N MET A 243 7.68 3.15 1.97
CA MET A 243 8.14 1.76 2.07
C MET A 243 8.14 1.32 3.53
N GLN A 244 7.69 0.09 3.80
CA GLN A 244 7.71 -0.47 5.15
C GLN A 244 8.88 -1.43 5.34
N ALA A 245 9.43 -1.46 6.54
CA ALA A 245 10.43 -2.43 6.98
C ALA A 245 10.08 -2.97 8.37
N GLU A 246 10.32 -4.26 8.58
CA GLU A 246 10.14 -4.93 9.85
C GLU A 246 11.48 -5.10 10.58
N PHE A 247 11.45 -4.99 11.90
CA PHE A 247 12.60 -5.07 12.79
C PHE A 247 12.32 -6.10 13.89
N LEU A 248 12.45 -7.37 13.51
CA LEU A 248 11.92 -8.52 14.26
C LEU A 248 12.52 -8.67 15.65
N GLU A 249 13.82 -8.44 15.81
CA GLU A 249 14.54 -8.63 17.07
C GLU A 249 14.06 -7.65 18.15
N TRP A 250 13.52 -6.49 17.74
CA TRP A 250 12.90 -5.53 18.65
C TRP A 250 11.37 -5.54 18.56
N GLY A 251 10.79 -6.23 17.57
CA GLY A 251 9.36 -6.45 17.38
C GLY A 251 8.56 -5.21 16.99
N PHE A 252 9.00 -4.47 15.98
CA PHE A 252 8.25 -3.33 15.46
C PHE A 252 8.43 -3.17 13.95
N THR A 253 7.59 -2.35 13.34
CA THR A 253 7.64 -1.99 11.92
C THR A 253 7.71 -0.48 11.78
N VAL A 254 8.40 -0.01 10.75
CA VAL A 254 8.41 1.40 10.39
C VAL A 254 8.04 1.58 8.92
N ALA A 255 7.50 2.75 8.61
CA ALA A 255 7.34 3.28 7.28
C ALA A 255 8.35 4.41 7.04
N GLU A 256 8.84 4.50 5.81
CA GLU A 256 9.57 5.65 5.31
C GLU A 256 8.76 6.95 5.50
N LEU A 257 9.39 7.99 6.03
CA LEU A 257 8.72 9.28 6.22
C LEU A 257 8.63 10.03 4.89
N THR A 258 7.51 9.88 4.19
CA THR A 258 7.29 10.58 2.92
C THR A 258 6.92 12.06 3.14
N PRO A 259 7.09 12.94 2.14
CA PRO A 259 6.72 14.35 2.26
C PRO A 259 5.24 14.56 2.65
N GLU A 260 4.36 13.66 2.23
CA GLU A 260 2.94 13.68 2.57
C GLU A 260 2.72 13.30 4.05
N LEU A 261 3.36 12.24 4.52
CA LEU A 261 3.29 11.84 5.94
C LEU A 261 3.87 12.92 6.86
N ALA A 262 5.01 13.51 6.50
CA ALA A 262 5.62 14.60 7.25
C ALA A 262 4.68 15.81 7.36
N ARG A 263 3.99 16.16 6.27
CA ARG A 263 3.01 17.27 6.24
C ARG A 263 1.81 16.98 7.12
N ARG A 264 1.23 15.78 7.04
CA ARG A 264 0.11 15.36 7.90
C ARG A 264 0.47 15.35 9.38
N ALA A 265 1.69 14.93 9.69
CA ALA A 265 2.24 14.95 11.04
C ALA A 265 2.74 16.35 11.48
N GLN A 266 2.60 17.38 10.64
CA GLN A 266 3.03 18.76 10.91
C GLN A 266 4.51 18.87 11.33
N LEU A 267 5.36 18.04 10.72
CA LEU A 267 6.79 18.04 11.00
C LEU A 267 7.48 19.22 10.33
N ALA A 268 8.36 19.89 11.07
CA ALA A 268 9.23 20.92 10.51
C ALA A 268 10.29 20.33 9.57
N GLY A 269 10.63 19.05 9.75
CA GLY A 269 11.61 18.32 8.95
C GLY A 269 11.01 17.16 8.15
N LYS A 270 11.73 16.71 7.11
CA LYS A 270 11.36 15.57 6.26
C LYS A 270 12.21 14.32 6.55
N THR A 271 12.82 14.26 7.72
CA THR A 271 13.80 13.24 8.09
C THR A 271 13.29 12.39 9.24
N GLY A 272 13.58 11.09 9.21
CA GLY A 272 13.17 10.12 10.21
C GLY A 272 12.42 8.94 9.58
N VAL A 273 11.90 8.07 10.43
CA VAL A 273 11.02 6.95 10.05
C VAL A 273 9.78 6.91 10.95
N LEU A 274 8.61 6.66 10.39
CA LEU A 274 7.35 6.59 11.11
C LEU A 274 7.14 5.17 11.65
N VAL A 275 6.91 4.99 12.94
CA VAL A 275 6.54 3.69 13.52
C VAL A 275 5.11 3.36 13.07
N SER A 276 4.99 2.35 12.22
CA SER A 276 3.70 1.88 11.67
C SER A 276 3.02 0.85 12.56
N GLY A 277 3.79 0.10 13.35
CA GLY A 277 3.26 -0.94 14.21
C GLY A 277 4.28 -1.43 15.23
N CYS A 278 3.80 -1.84 16.40
CA CYS A 278 4.60 -2.52 17.42
C CYS A 278 3.93 -3.84 17.78
N LEU A 279 4.71 -4.92 17.89
CA LEU A 279 4.22 -6.21 18.36
C LEU A 279 3.98 -6.11 19.89
N PRO A 280 2.75 -6.38 20.38
CA PRO A 280 2.47 -6.34 21.81
C PRO A 280 3.39 -7.28 22.60
N GLY A 281 3.99 -6.78 23.68
CA GLY A 281 4.91 -7.55 24.53
C GLY A 281 6.35 -7.66 24.01
N ALA A 282 6.65 -7.21 22.78
CA ALA A 282 8.02 -7.16 22.28
C ALA A 282 8.83 -6.00 22.87
N VAL A 283 10.17 -6.06 22.72
CA VAL A 283 11.13 -5.09 23.29
C VAL A 283 10.70 -3.65 23.03
N ALA A 284 10.38 -3.30 21.78
CA ALA A 284 10.01 -1.95 21.40
C ALA A 284 8.73 -1.47 22.09
N SER A 285 7.70 -2.33 22.13
CA SER A 285 6.42 -2.01 22.79
C SER A 285 6.58 -1.83 24.29
N VAL A 286 7.33 -2.72 24.96
CA VAL A 286 7.59 -2.64 26.42
C VAL A 286 8.44 -1.43 26.77
N SER A 287 9.36 -1.04 25.88
CA SER A 287 10.18 0.17 26.01
C SER A 287 9.40 1.47 25.80
N GLY A 288 8.13 1.40 25.41
CA GLY A 288 7.24 2.54 25.25
C GLY A 288 7.19 3.15 23.84
N LEU A 289 7.73 2.46 22.84
CA LEU A 289 7.56 2.81 21.43
C LEU A 289 6.12 2.51 21.00
N THR A 290 5.45 3.46 20.37
CA THR A 290 4.05 3.31 19.94
C THR A 290 3.86 3.65 18.46
N PRO A 291 2.88 3.03 17.77
CA PRO A 291 2.50 3.47 16.43
C PRO A 291 2.19 4.97 16.40
N GLY A 292 2.69 5.65 15.37
CA GLY A 292 2.62 7.11 15.24
C GLY A 292 3.83 7.86 15.77
N ASP A 293 4.75 7.20 16.48
CA ASP A 293 6.06 7.79 16.81
C ASP A 293 6.89 7.97 15.55
N ILE A 294 7.63 9.08 15.45
CA ILE A 294 8.59 9.31 14.36
C ILE A 294 9.99 9.26 14.96
N ILE A 295 10.79 8.28 14.55
CA ILE A 295 12.17 8.12 15.01
C ILE A 295 13.05 9.09 14.22
N LEU A 296 13.66 10.03 14.94
CA LEU A 296 14.53 11.06 14.41
C LEU A 296 16.01 10.72 14.58
N GLU A 297 16.37 10.01 15.67
CA GLU A 297 17.75 9.59 15.93
C GLU A 297 17.81 8.17 16.52
N LEU A 298 18.92 7.47 16.24
CA LEU A 298 19.32 6.22 16.88
C LEU A 298 20.74 6.42 17.45
N ASP A 299 20.90 6.26 18.77
CA ASP A 299 22.16 6.50 19.50
C ASP A 299 22.82 7.83 19.13
N LYS A 300 22.05 8.92 19.11
CA LYS A 300 22.47 10.29 18.72
C LYS A 300 22.88 10.45 17.26
N THR A 301 22.64 9.44 16.42
CA THR A 301 22.83 9.53 14.98
C THR A 301 21.50 9.89 14.33
N ALA A 302 21.45 11.04 13.65
CA ALA A 302 20.26 11.48 12.93
C ALA A 302 19.89 10.50 11.80
N ILE A 303 18.60 10.22 11.71
CA ILE A 303 18.00 9.35 10.70
C ILE A 303 17.49 10.20 9.54
N VAL A 304 18.10 10.03 8.37
CA VAL A 304 17.72 10.75 7.14
C VAL A 304 16.96 9.88 6.14
N SER A 305 16.95 8.56 6.31
CA SER A 305 16.22 7.62 5.44
C SER A 305 15.95 6.27 6.10
N LEU A 306 14.99 5.53 5.56
CA LEU A 306 14.70 4.15 5.95
C LEU A 306 15.91 3.21 5.77
N SER A 307 16.64 3.37 4.66
CA SER A 307 17.83 2.55 4.38
C SER A 307 18.92 2.76 5.44
N GLN A 308 19.16 4.02 5.84
CA GLN A 308 20.14 4.33 6.87
C GLN A 308 19.70 3.77 8.22
N PHE A 309 18.42 3.93 8.58
CA PHE A 309 17.87 3.36 9.81
C PHE A 309 18.07 1.84 9.86
N SER A 310 17.78 1.15 8.75
CA SER A 310 17.92 -0.30 8.65
C SER A 310 19.36 -0.77 8.84
N GLN A 311 20.34 -0.03 8.29
CA GLN A 311 21.77 -0.31 8.49
C GLN A 311 22.19 -0.09 9.95
N LEU A 312 21.77 1.00 10.57
CA LEU A 312 22.08 1.30 11.96
C LEU A 312 21.48 0.28 12.93
N TYR A 313 20.24 -0.15 12.65
CA TYR A 313 19.58 -1.23 13.37
C TYR A 313 20.38 -2.54 13.27
N ALA A 314 20.70 -2.97 12.05
CA ALA A 314 21.44 -4.22 11.83
C ALA A 314 22.78 -4.23 12.57
N ALA A 315 23.49 -3.10 12.57
CA ALA A 315 24.73 -2.95 13.33
C ALA A 315 24.52 -3.08 14.85
N CYS A 316 23.42 -2.55 15.39
CA CYS A 316 23.09 -2.69 16.82
C CYS A 316 22.77 -4.14 17.20
N VAL A 317 22.05 -4.86 16.34
CA VAL A 317 21.73 -6.28 16.52
C VAL A 317 22.99 -7.15 16.45
N GLU A 318 23.85 -6.91 15.44
CA GLU A 318 25.13 -7.64 15.28
C GLU A 318 26.06 -7.43 16.48
N GLN A 319 26.13 -6.20 17.00
CA GLN A 319 26.91 -5.85 18.18
C GLN A 319 26.26 -6.30 19.50
N LYS A 320 25.05 -6.85 19.46
CA LYS A 320 24.25 -7.24 20.65
C LYS A 320 24.18 -6.11 21.68
N LYS A 321 23.90 -4.89 21.21
CA LYS A 321 23.75 -3.75 22.11
C LYS A 321 22.55 -3.97 23.03
N ASP A 322 22.82 -3.94 24.32
CA ASP A 322 21.81 -4.14 25.37
C ASP A 322 20.84 -2.96 25.51
N LEU A 323 21.34 -1.76 25.26
CA LEU A 323 20.61 -0.52 25.42
C LEU A 323 20.85 0.35 24.18
N VAL A 324 19.77 0.69 23.48
CA VAL A 324 19.79 1.60 22.33
C VAL A 324 18.83 2.75 22.59
N MET A 325 19.28 3.97 22.34
CA MET A 325 18.49 5.17 22.56
C MET A 325 17.87 5.65 21.26
N LEU A 326 16.54 5.66 21.20
CA LEU A 326 15.78 6.27 20.10
C LEU A 326 15.31 7.66 20.53
N PHE A 327 15.58 8.68 19.72
CA PHE A 327 14.94 9.98 19.87
C PHE A 327 13.72 10.02 18.96
N VAL A 328 12.54 10.19 19.55
CA VAL A 328 11.26 10.12 18.84
C VAL A 328 10.44 11.38 19.01
N GLN A 329 9.65 11.71 17.98
CA GLN A 329 8.60 12.71 18.05
C GLN A 329 7.23 12.02 18.12
N ARG A 330 6.43 12.41 19.12
CA ARG A 330 5.05 11.97 19.34
C ARG A 330 4.15 13.19 19.40
N GLY A 331 3.41 13.44 18.34
CA GLY A 331 2.67 14.70 18.16
C GLY A 331 3.62 15.89 18.21
N ALA A 332 3.37 16.84 19.12
CA ALA A 332 4.21 18.04 19.30
C ALA A 332 5.41 17.84 20.24
N LEU A 333 5.54 16.66 20.89
CA LEU A 333 6.58 16.43 21.89
C LEU A 333 7.68 15.52 21.33
N THR A 334 8.92 15.85 21.65
CA THR A 334 10.07 14.97 21.45
C THR A 334 10.47 14.30 22.75
N ARG A 335 10.89 13.04 22.70
CA ARG A 335 11.38 12.29 23.87
C ARG A 335 12.32 11.16 23.47
N TYR A 336 13.00 10.61 24.46
CA TYR A 336 13.77 9.38 24.28
C TYR A 336 12.92 8.15 24.60
N VAL A 337 13.11 7.11 23.80
CA VAL A 337 12.66 5.75 24.04
C VAL A 337 13.91 4.89 24.14
N LEU A 338 14.12 4.24 25.28
CA LEU A 338 15.28 3.39 25.53
C LEU A 338 14.91 1.94 25.24
N ILE A 339 15.36 1.42 24.10
CA ILE A 339 15.23 0.03 23.74
C ILE A 339 16.19 -0.78 24.62
N ASN A 340 15.63 -1.53 25.57
CA ASN A 340 16.40 -2.40 26.45
C ASN A 340 16.21 -3.87 26.05
N SER A 341 17.20 -4.45 25.39
CA SER A 341 17.21 -5.86 25.00
C SER A 341 17.74 -6.79 26.11
N LYS A 342 18.29 -6.23 27.21
CA LYS A 342 18.63 -6.96 28.44
C LYS A 342 17.36 -7.27 29.24
N GLY A 343 16.79 -8.44 28.97
CA GLY A 343 15.67 -8.98 29.75
C GLY A 343 14.72 -9.93 29.03
N ILE A 344 14.91 -10.19 27.73
CA ILE A 344 14.08 -11.18 26.98
C ILE A 344 14.89 -12.44 26.61
N SER A 345 16.13 -12.51 27.08
CA SER A 345 16.91 -13.75 27.18
C SER A 345 16.56 -14.40 28.51
N GLU A 346 15.60 -15.33 28.48
CA GLU A 346 15.08 -16.13 29.61
C GLU A 346 14.00 -15.42 30.46
N THR A 347 12.88 -16.13 30.71
CA THR A 347 11.61 -15.71 31.38
C THR A 347 10.71 -14.75 30.55
N THR A 348 9.50 -15.08 30.06
CA THR A 348 8.46 -16.02 30.52
C THR A 348 7.56 -16.40 29.32
N ILE A 349 7.82 -17.54 28.68
CA ILE A 349 6.74 -18.34 28.10
C ILE A 349 6.28 -19.19 29.27
N ASP A 350 5.25 -18.74 29.98
CA ASP A 350 4.67 -19.54 31.05
C ASP A 350 4.19 -20.86 30.46
N LYS A 351 4.85 -21.92 30.91
CA LYS A 351 4.44 -23.32 30.75
C LYS A 351 3.14 -23.65 31.51
N GLU A 352 2.45 -22.68 32.08
CA GLU A 352 1.21 -22.92 32.85
C GLU A 352 -0.07 -23.03 32.01
N ILE A 353 -0.05 -22.79 30.70
CA ILE A 353 -1.25 -22.97 29.84
C ILE A 353 -1.36 -24.41 29.29
N LEU A 354 -0.37 -25.28 29.50
CA LEU A 354 -0.38 -26.67 29.02
C LEU A 354 -0.72 -27.74 30.07
N GLU A 355 -1.03 -27.35 31.31
CA GLU A 355 -1.40 -28.32 32.38
C GLU A 355 -2.86 -28.23 32.88
N HIS A 356 -3.74 -27.44 32.26
CA HIS A 356 -5.17 -27.36 32.67
C HIS A 356 -6.16 -27.61 31.52
N ALA A 357 -5.78 -28.46 30.56
CA ALA A 357 -6.71 -29.02 29.58
C ALA A 357 -6.58 -30.56 29.57
N GLU A 358 -7.13 -31.20 30.61
CA GLU A 358 -7.67 -32.56 30.52
C GLU A 358 -9.16 -32.52 30.23
#